data_AF-A0A9W6G0A1-F1
#
_entry.id   AF-A0A9W6G0A1-F1
#
_cell.length_a   1.000
_cell.length_b   1.000
_cell.length_c   1.000
_cell.angle_alpha   90.00
_cell.angle_beta   90.00
_cell.angle_gamma   90.00
#
_symmetry.space_group_name_H-M   'P 1'
#
loop_
_entity.id
_entity.type
_entity.pdbx_description
1 polymer ?
#
loop_
_entity_poly.entity_id
_entity_poly.type
_entity_poly.pdbx_seq_one_letter_code
_entity_poly.pdbx_strand_id
1 'polypeptide(L)'
;MSWFANLKISTKFNIILSLLLVFIFLAAAFFVYHRERALIDRIAVDNARSIARQIIETRDYISSVVKGEPNENYNLVPQVVATNVAKRLTKGSNYYVRQVSLRYRNPDNRPDPYEEEMLKLFASKKSTETYRIVRTGKERSFRYMLSMVAEKSCLECHGRYEDAPPFVRARFPKGHFSYNYKVGEVIGAVSVSIPLADLYREAGTNFRLDLATRGLTFCLIILVMGFLVRRTIIDPLRKVSASITHVTATGSFGDRIPQRSRDEIGELVAAFNGMMEELDLKTRQRMESEDRYRNVLEMAQSAIVTFLADGKLIIANRRAEELFGLPKGELLGATIYTFLADSDGVRDGIAAYLRDGTGGVVGETTSRKIRDVRGGITEVEMALSVSRSDHNPLFTAILREHNQHTAY
;
A
#
# COMPACT_ATOMS: atom_id res chain seq x y z
N MET A 1 -11.98 -14.80 -5.50
CA MET A 1 -11.77 -13.37 -5.15
C MET A 1 -12.88 -12.76 -4.26
N SER A 2 -13.92 -13.50 -3.85
CA SER A 2 -15.03 -12.96 -3.02
C SER A 2 -14.65 -12.60 -1.59
N TRP A 3 -13.69 -13.30 -0.98
CA TRP A 3 -13.24 -13.03 0.40
C TRP A 3 -12.63 -11.62 0.57
N PHE A 4 -11.87 -11.15 -0.42
CA PHE A 4 -11.24 -9.82 -0.36
C PHE A 4 -12.25 -8.68 -0.48
N ALA A 5 -13.39 -8.91 -1.15
CA ALA A 5 -14.45 -7.92 -1.28
C ALA A 5 -15.13 -7.61 0.07
N ASN A 6 -15.20 -8.60 0.98
CA ASN A 6 -15.90 -8.49 2.26
C ASN A 6 -15.03 -7.99 3.41
N LEU A 7 -13.73 -7.77 3.19
CA LEU A 7 -12.83 -7.24 4.22
C LEU A 7 -13.15 -5.76 4.52
N LYS A 8 -12.95 -5.34 5.77
CA LYS A 8 -12.98 -3.92 6.15
C LYS A 8 -11.94 -3.16 5.31
N ILE A 9 -12.26 -1.93 4.90
CA ILE A 9 -11.38 -1.07 4.08
C ILE A 9 -9.98 -0.96 4.69
N SER A 10 -9.90 -0.82 6.02
CA SER A 10 -8.63 -0.80 6.76
C SER A 10 -7.77 -2.04 6.52
N THR A 11 -8.40 -3.22 6.46
CA THR A 11 -7.70 -4.49 6.26
C THR A 11 -7.24 -4.62 4.82
N LYS A 12 -8.08 -4.26 3.85
CA LYS A 12 -7.69 -4.27 2.43
C LYS A 12 -6.50 -3.34 2.18
N PHE A 13 -6.57 -2.11 2.69
CA PHE A 13 -5.52 -1.12 2.50
C PHE A 13 -4.19 -1.60 3.11
N ASN A 14 -4.21 -2.09 4.36
CA ASN A 14 -3.01 -2.62 5.00
C ASN A 14 -2.42 -3.81 4.25
N ILE A 15 -3.25 -4.72 3.74
CA ILE A 15 -2.77 -5.84 2.93
C ILE A 15 -2.13 -5.35 1.64
N ILE A 16 -2.81 -4.48 0.87
CA ILE A 16 -2.29 -3.95 -0.40
C ILE A 16 -0.96 -3.23 -0.19
N LEU A 17 -0.91 -2.34 0.80
CA LEU A 17 0.30 -1.59 1.12
C LEU A 17 1.44 -2.50 1.59
N SER A 18 1.15 -3.50 2.43
CA SER A 18 2.15 -4.46 2.89
C SER A 18 2.67 -5.30 1.73
N LEU A 19 1.80 -5.77 0.84
CA LEU A 19 2.19 -6.53 -0.36
C LEU A 19 3.03 -5.69 -1.31
N LEU A 20 2.66 -4.43 -1.55
CA LEU A 20 3.42 -3.49 -2.37
C LEU A 20 4.82 -3.28 -1.79
N LEU A 21 4.90 -2.99 -0.49
CA LEU A 21 6.17 -2.78 0.21
C LEU A 21 7.04 -4.05 0.16
N VAL A 22 6.45 -5.23 0.41
CA VAL A 22 7.18 -6.51 0.35
C VAL A 22 7.69 -6.77 -1.06
N PHE A 23 6.89 -6.50 -2.08
CA PHE A 23 7.32 -6.62 -3.47
C PHE A 23 8.51 -5.70 -3.78
N ILE A 24 8.45 -4.43 -3.35
CA ILE A 24 9.56 -3.47 -3.52
C ILE A 24 10.82 -3.97 -2.80
N PHE A 25 10.68 -4.49 -1.57
CA PHE A 25 11.80 -5.05 -0.82
C PHE A 25 12.44 -6.26 -1.53
N LEU A 26 11.62 -7.19 -2.03
CA LEU A 26 12.10 -8.35 -2.78
C LEU A 26 12.78 -7.95 -4.11
N ALA A 27 12.21 -6.98 -4.83
CA ALA A 27 12.80 -6.46 -6.06
C ALA A 27 14.16 -5.77 -5.78
N ALA A 28 14.24 -4.96 -4.73
CA ALA A 28 15.49 -4.33 -4.30
C ALA A 28 16.53 -5.37 -3.88
N ALA A 29 16.14 -6.37 -3.09
CA ALA A 29 17.02 -7.47 -2.68
C ALA A 29 17.54 -8.26 -3.89
N PHE A 30 16.68 -8.55 -4.87
CA PHE A 30 17.07 -9.22 -6.11
C PHE A 30 18.10 -8.41 -6.91
N PHE A 31 17.87 -7.10 -7.07
CA PHE A 31 18.77 -6.22 -7.81
C PHE A 31 20.14 -6.09 -7.11
N VAL A 32 20.13 -5.91 -5.79
CA VAL A 32 21.35 -5.87 -4.97
C VAL A 32 22.13 -7.17 -5.11
N TYR A 33 21.46 -8.31 -4.98
CA TYR A 33 22.11 -9.63 -5.11
C TYR A 33 22.81 -9.79 -6.47
N HIS A 34 22.15 -9.39 -7.57
CA HIS A 34 22.75 -9.44 -8.90
C HIS A 34 23.92 -8.47 -9.04
N ARG A 35 23.79 -7.25 -8.51
CA ARG A 35 24.86 -6.24 -8.53
C ARG A 35 26.09 -6.68 -7.73
N GLU A 36 25.89 -7.21 -6.54
CA GLU A 36 26.98 -7.70 -5.69
C GLU A 36 27.69 -8.89 -6.33
N ARG A 37 26.94 -9.84 -6.89
CA ARG A 37 27.55 -10.98 -7.59
C ARG A 37 28.41 -10.54 -8.77
N ALA A 38 27.92 -9.60 -9.58
CA ALA A 38 28.69 -9.05 -10.70
C ALA A 38 29.94 -8.29 -10.22
N LEU A 39 29.87 -7.60 -9.08
CA LEU A 39 31.00 -6.90 -8.48
C LEU A 39 32.05 -7.89 -7.96
N ILE A 40 31.63 -8.97 -7.30
CA ILE A 40 32.51 -10.05 -6.82
C ILE A 40 33.26 -10.69 -7.99
N ASP A 41 32.57 -11.02 -9.08
CA ASP A 41 33.18 -11.60 -10.28
C ASP A 41 34.22 -10.64 -10.88
N ARG A 42 33.90 -9.34 -10.98
CA ARG A 42 34.84 -8.32 -11.47
C ARG A 42 36.08 -8.20 -10.60
N ILE A 43 35.90 -8.09 -9.27
CA ILE A 43 37.01 -7.99 -8.31
C ILE A 43 37.89 -9.25 -8.39
N ALA A 44 37.29 -10.44 -8.49
CA ALA A 44 38.03 -11.69 -8.62
C ALA A 44 38.88 -11.72 -9.90
N VAL A 45 38.30 -11.31 -11.05
CA VAL A 45 39.03 -11.21 -12.32
C VAL A 45 40.18 -10.20 -12.23
N ASP A 46 39.93 -9.00 -11.73
CA ASP A 46 40.95 -7.93 -11.68
C ASP A 46 42.10 -8.27 -10.73
N ASN A 47 41.79 -8.87 -9.57
CA ASN A 47 42.80 -9.36 -8.63
C ASN A 47 43.61 -10.51 -9.24
N ALA A 48 42.94 -11.50 -9.86
CA ALA A 48 43.62 -12.62 -10.49
C ALA A 48 44.48 -12.18 -11.69
N ARG A 49 44.00 -11.22 -12.49
CA ARG A 49 44.76 -10.59 -13.58
C ARG A 49 46.01 -9.90 -13.05
N SER A 50 45.89 -9.15 -11.97
CA SER A 50 47.02 -8.44 -11.36
C SER A 50 48.08 -9.40 -10.84
N ILE A 51 47.67 -10.46 -10.14
CA ILE A 51 48.57 -11.53 -9.68
C ILE A 51 49.25 -12.22 -10.86
N ALA A 52 48.48 -12.58 -11.90
CA ALA A 52 49.03 -13.24 -13.07
C ALA A 52 50.05 -12.36 -13.80
N ARG A 53 49.74 -11.07 -14.00
CA ARG A 53 50.68 -10.10 -14.59
C ARG A 53 51.94 -9.97 -13.75
N GLN A 54 51.84 -9.87 -12.43
CA GLN A 54 53.04 -9.80 -11.57
C GLN A 54 53.96 -11.01 -11.77
N ILE A 55 53.41 -12.22 -11.91
CA ILE A 55 54.23 -13.43 -12.18
C ILE A 55 54.89 -13.36 -13.57
N ILE A 56 54.15 -12.91 -14.60
CA ILE A 56 54.66 -12.79 -15.97
C ILE A 56 55.75 -11.71 -16.02
N GLU A 57 55.48 -10.50 -15.53
CA GLU A 57 56.43 -9.39 -15.52
C GLU A 57 57.69 -9.72 -14.69
N THR A 58 57.53 -10.43 -13.56
CA THR A 58 58.69 -10.91 -12.78
C THR A 58 59.56 -11.85 -13.61
N ARG A 59 58.95 -12.79 -14.33
CA ARG A 59 59.67 -13.73 -15.21
C ARG A 59 60.39 -12.98 -16.33
N ASP A 60 59.67 -12.09 -17.00
CA ASP A 60 60.17 -11.41 -18.20
C ASP A 60 61.28 -10.42 -17.83
N TYR A 61 61.13 -9.70 -16.71
CA TYR A 61 62.19 -8.89 -16.13
C TYR A 61 63.45 -9.71 -15.83
N ILE A 62 63.33 -10.83 -15.10
CA ILE A 62 64.48 -11.70 -14.79
C ILE A 62 65.13 -12.22 -16.09
N SER A 63 64.33 -12.58 -17.10
CA SER A 63 64.83 -13.01 -18.40
C SER A 63 65.56 -11.91 -19.19
N SER A 64 65.27 -10.64 -18.90
CA SER A 64 65.90 -9.49 -19.54
C SER A 64 67.23 -9.12 -18.88
N VAL A 65 67.34 -9.25 -17.56
CA VAL A 65 68.51 -8.76 -16.79
C VAL A 65 69.53 -9.85 -16.41
N VAL A 66 69.09 -11.10 -16.23
CA VAL A 66 69.97 -12.21 -15.83
C VAL A 66 70.50 -12.92 -17.08
N LYS A 67 71.82 -12.89 -17.29
CA LYS A 67 72.52 -13.45 -18.45
C LYS A 67 73.76 -14.25 -17.99
N GLY A 68 73.63 -15.58 -18.01
CA GLY A 68 74.75 -16.51 -17.75
C GLY A 68 74.88 -16.98 -16.30
N GLU A 69 74.44 -16.19 -15.32
CA GLU A 69 74.38 -16.58 -13.89
C GLU A 69 73.57 -17.86 -13.60
N PRO A 70 72.51 -18.21 -14.38
CA PRO A 70 71.79 -19.47 -14.19
C PRO A 70 72.64 -20.72 -14.40
N ASN A 71 73.82 -20.60 -15.01
CA ASN A 71 74.80 -21.68 -15.10
C ASN A 71 75.34 -22.09 -13.71
N GLU A 72 75.50 -21.12 -12.82
CA GLU A 72 76.05 -21.31 -11.46
C GLU A 72 74.95 -21.43 -10.41
N ASN A 73 73.86 -20.67 -10.59
CA ASN A 73 72.73 -20.68 -9.68
C ASN A 73 71.41 -20.91 -10.42
N TYR A 74 70.96 -22.17 -10.45
CA TYR A 74 69.71 -22.58 -11.09
C TYR A 74 68.46 -21.85 -10.54
N ASN A 75 68.53 -21.29 -9.33
CA ASN A 75 67.41 -20.51 -8.77
C ASN A 75 67.16 -19.19 -9.50
N LEU A 76 68.11 -18.72 -10.32
CA LEU A 76 67.99 -17.51 -11.13
C LEU A 76 67.37 -17.77 -12.52
N VAL A 77 67.05 -19.02 -12.86
CA VAL A 77 66.30 -19.32 -14.08
C VAL A 77 64.94 -18.62 -14.01
N PRO A 78 64.52 -17.84 -15.03
CA PRO A 78 63.29 -17.03 -14.97
C PRO A 78 62.05 -17.80 -14.52
N GLN A 79 61.87 -19.01 -15.05
CA GLN A 79 60.75 -19.88 -14.68
C GLN A 79 60.82 -20.34 -13.21
N VAL A 80 62.01 -20.61 -12.68
CA VAL A 80 62.21 -21.04 -11.29
C VAL A 80 61.94 -19.88 -10.32
N VAL A 81 62.43 -18.68 -10.63
CA VAL A 81 62.13 -17.46 -9.87
C VAL A 81 60.62 -17.24 -9.80
N ALA A 82 59.96 -17.20 -10.96
CA ALA A 82 58.52 -16.97 -11.04
C ALA A 82 57.70 -18.07 -10.33
N THR A 83 58.13 -19.34 -10.36
CA THR A 83 57.50 -20.42 -9.59
C THR A 83 57.68 -20.24 -8.08
N ASN A 84 58.86 -19.80 -7.64
CA ASN A 84 59.10 -19.52 -6.22
C ASN A 84 58.31 -18.31 -5.72
N VAL A 85 58.18 -17.27 -6.54
CA VAL A 85 57.30 -16.12 -6.25
C VAL A 85 55.84 -16.58 -6.18
N ALA A 86 55.37 -17.39 -7.13
CA ALA A 86 54.02 -17.94 -7.10
C ALA A 86 53.74 -18.80 -5.85
N LYS A 87 54.71 -19.63 -5.42
CA LYS A 87 54.64 -20.39 -4.16
C LYS A 87 54.56 -19.47 -2.94
N ARG A 88 55.30 -18.36 -2.93
CA ARG A 88 55.26 -17.36 -1.85
C ARG A 88 53.94 -16.59 -1.80
N LEU A 89 53.39 -16.22 -2.96
CA LEU A 89 52.05 -15.60 -3.04
C LEU A 89 50.95 -16.55 -2.60
N THR A 90 51.08 -17.83 -2.92
CA THR A 90 50.14 -18.88 -2.48
C THR A 90 50.25 -19.12 -0.97
N LYS A 91 51.45 -19.03 -0.40
CA LYS A 91 51.68 -19.27 1.03
C LYS A 91 51.10 -18.12 1.87
N GLY A 92 49.99 -18.38 2.55
CA GLY A 92 49.32 -17.40 3.43
C GLY A 92 48.22 -16.59 2.74
N SER A 93 47.84 -16.95 1.50
CA SER A 93 46.65 -16.41 0.84
C SER A 93 45.64 -17.52 0.54
N ASN A 94 44.42 -17.13 0.16
CA ASN A 94 43.39 -18.05 -0.32
C ASN A 94 43.52 -18.31 -1.84
N TYR A 95 44.64 -17.92 -2.45
CA TYR A 95 44.87 -18.02 -3.88
C TYR A 95 45.92 -19.08 -4.16
N TYR A 96 45.65 -19.92 -5.14
CA TYR A 96 46.64 -20.85 -5.68
C TYR A 96 47.11 -20.34 -7.05
N VAL A 97 48.41 -20.08 -7.16
CA VAL A 97 49.00 -19.52 -8.38
C VAL A 97 50.06 -20.48 -8.91
N ARG A 98 49.98 -20.81 -10.20
CA ARG A 98 51.02 -21.60 -10.88
C ARG A 98 51.19 -21.24 -12.34
N GLN A 99 52.33 -21.62 -12.89
CA GLN A 99 52.61 -21.53 -14.32
C GLN A 99 52.33 -22.90 -14.96
N VAL A 100 51.75 -22.89 -16.16
CA VAL A 100 51.45 -24.10 -16.94
C VAL A 100 51.85 -23.93 -18.40
N SER A 101 52.20 -25.04 -19.05
CA SER A 101 52.56 -25.04 -20.48
C SER A 101 52.24 -26.39 -21.09
N LEU A 102 51.79 -26.42 -22.35
CA LEU A 102 51.64 -27.67 -23.10
C LEU A 102 53.00 -28.36 -23.33
N ARG A 103 54.08 -27.57 -23.39
CA ARG A 103 55.43 -28.06 -23.66
C ARG A 103 56.35 -27.75 -22.47
N TYR A 104 55.92 -28.20 -21.30
CA TYR A 104 56.57 -27.99 -20.01
C TYR A 104 57.94 -28.67 -19.87
N ARG A 105 58.84 -28.04 -19.10
CA ARG A 105 60.13 -28.63 -18.66
C ARG A 105 60.06 -29.18 -17.24
N ASN A 106 59.38 -28.46 -16.35
CA ASN A 106 59.06 -28.91 -15.01
C ASN A 106 57.77 -29.73 -15.04
N PRO A 107 57.77 -31.01 -14.61
CA PRO A 107 56.55 -31.83 -14.54
C PRO A 107 55.41 -31.21 -13.74
N ASP A 108 55.70 -30.41 -12.70
CA ASP A 108 54.68 -29.71 -11.90
C ASP A 108 53.88 -28.67 -12.71
N ASN A 109 54.40 -28.25 -13.86
CA ASN A 109 53.75 -27.30 -14.76
C ASN A 109 52.90 -27.99 -15.83
N ARG A 110 52.72 -29.32 -15.74
CA ARG A 110 51.79 -30.05 -16.60
C ARG A 110 50.37 -29.51 -16.36
N PRO A 111 49.63 -29.14 -17.44
CA PRO A 111 48.28 -28.65 -17.30
C PRO A 111 47.33 -29.77 -16.89
N ASP A 112 46.30 -29.41 -16.13
CA ASP A 112 45.12 -30.23 -15.94
C ASP A 112 44.15 -30.11 -17.15
N PRO A 113 43.05 -30.89 -17.22
CA PRO A 113 42.15 -30.87 -18.38
C PRO A 113 41.56 -29.49 -18.69
N TYR A 114 41.29 -28.66 -17.68
CA TYR A 114 40.76 -27.30 -17.88
C TYR A 114 41.85 -26.37 -18.44
N GLU A 115 43.05 -26.40 -17.85
CA GLU A 115 44.16 -25.58 -18.33
C GLU A 115 44.61 -25.99 -19.74
N GLU A 116 44.56 -27.27 -20.07
CA GLU A 116 44.87 -27.78 -21.41
C GLU A 116 43.88 -27.25 -22.45
N GLU A 117 42.57 -27.26 -22.14
CA GLU A 117 41.51 -26.66 -22.96
C GLU A 117 41.80 -25.17 -23.21
N MET A 118 42.13 -24.42 -22.15
CA MET A 118 42.38 -22.98 -22.24
C MET A 118 43.69 -22.66 -22.99
N LEU A 119 44.76 -23.44 -22.79
CA LEU A 119 46.03 -23.28 -23.51
C LEU A 119 45.85 -23.51 -25.03
N LYS A 120 45.04 -24.50 -25.43
CA LYS A 120 44.68 -24.71 -26.84
C LYS A 120 43.89 -23.54 -27.42
N LEU A 121 42.98 -22.96 -26.63
CA LEU A 121 42.24 -21.76 -27.02
C LEU A 121 43.19 -20.57 -27.23
N PHE A 122 44.14 -20.36 -26.32
CA PHE A 122 45.15 -19.30 -26.45
C PHE A 122 46.06 -19.50 -27.66
N ALA A 123 46.48 -20.74 -27.94
CA ALA A 123 47.28 -21.07 -29.12
C ALA A 123 46.56 -20.72 -30.44
N SER A 124 45.21 -20.78 -30.46
CA SER A 124 44.40 -20.34 -31.60
C SER A 124 44.24 -18.82 -31.74
N LYS A 125 44.89 -18.02 -30.87
CA LYS A 125 44.81 -16.55 -30.79
C LYS A 125 43.40 -15.96 -30.64
N LYS A 126 42.43 -16.77 -30.18
CA LYS A 126 41.04 -16.33 -29.95
C LYS A 126 40.88 -15.48 -28.69
N SER A 127 41.76 -15.66 -27.70
CA SER A 127 41.79 -14.86 -26.47
C SER A 127 43.20 -14.89 -25.86
N THR A 128 43.50 -13.91 -25.00
CA THR A 128 44.73 -13.86 -24.18
C THR A 128 44.45 -14.13 -22.70
N GLU A 129 43.21 -13.95 -22.26
CA GLU A 129 42.78 -14.23 -20.90
C GLU A 129 41.42 -14.95 -20.89
N THR A 130 41.15 -15.69 -19.83
CA THR A 130 39.88 -16.38 -19.64
C THR A 130 39.64 -16.63 -18.16
N TYR A 131 38.38 -16.73 -17.77
CA TYR A 131 38.02 -17.20 -16.44
C TYR A 131 36.75 -18.04 -16.49
N ARG A 132 36.67 -19.00 -15.57
CA ARG A 132 35.50 -19.85 -15.42
C ARG A 132 35.39 -20.33 -13.97
N ILE A 133 34.16 -20.53 -13.51
CA ILE A 133 33.92 -21.29 -12.28
C ILE A 133 33.98 -22.77 -12.65
N VAL A 134 34.98 -23.46 -12.14
CA VAL A 134 35.24 -24.89 -12.40
C VAL A 134 35.00 -25.67 -11.12
N ARG A 135 34.47 -26.89 -11.27
CA ARG A 135 34.32 -27.81 -10.15
C ARG A 135 35.52 -28.74 -10.10
N THR A 136 36.31 -28.66 -9.03
CA THR A 136 37.47 -29.53 -8.79
C THR A 136 37.12 -30.47 -7.63
N GLY A 137 36.67 -31.68 -7.94
CA GLY A 137 36.16 -32.63 -6.94
C GLY A 137 34.87 -32.16 -6.26
N LYS A 138 34.88 -32.03 -4.93
CA LYS A 138 33.73 -31.54 -4.14
C LYS A 138 33.63 -30.01 -4.10
N GLU A 139 34.70 -29.30 -4.44
CA GLU A 139 34.79 -27.85 -4.30
C GLU A 139 34.59 -27.14 -5.64
N ARG A 140 34.02 -25.94 -5.58
CA ARG A 140 33.94 -25.02 -6.73
C ARG A 140 35.02 -23.98 -6.57
N SER A 141 35.73 -23.68 -7.64
CA SER A 141 36.83 -22.72 -7.65
C SER A 141 36.68 -21.79 -8.84
N PHE A 142 36.84 -20.50 -8.59
CA PHE A 142 37.03 -19.52 -9.65
C PHE A 142 38.44 -19.69 -10.20
N ARG A 143 38.56 -19.96 -11.50
CA ARG A 143 39.85 -20.15 -12.17
C ARG A 143 40.04 -19.12 -13.26
N TYR A 144 41.13 -18.38 -13.17
CA TYR A 144 41.54 -17.37 -14.13
C TYR A 144 42.85 -17.80 -14.77
N MET A 145 42.98 -17.60 -16.08
CA MET A 145 44.22 -17.86 -16.81
C MET A 145 44.58 -16.68 -17.71
N LEU A 146 45.86 -16.34 -17.71
CA LEU A 146 46.47 -15.35 -18.59
C LEU A 146 47.58 -16.01 -19.40
N SER A 147 47.52 -15.91 -20.72
CA SER A 147 48.52 -16.49 -21.60
C SER A 147 49.86 -15.76 -21.49
N MET A 148 50.94 -16.51 -21.69
CA MET A 148 52.31 -16.02 -21.79
C MET A 148 52.77 -16.19 -23.23
N VAL A 149 53.36 -15.15 -23.79
CA VAL A 149 53.84 -15.15 -25.18
C VAL A 149 55.36 -15.18 -25.18
N ALA A 150 55.96 -15.96 -26.06
CA ALA A 150 57.41 -16.05 -26.20
C ALA A 150 57.97 -14.75 -26.80
N GLU A 151 58.81 -14.08 -26.01
CA GLU A 151 59.64 -12.96 -26.48
C GLU A 151 60.97 -13.44 -27.05
N LYS A 152 61.76 -12.52 -27.62
CA LYS A 152 63.10 -12.83 -28.14
C LYS A 152 64.02 -13.41 -27.06
N SER A 153 63.97 -12.88 -25.85
CA SER A 153 64.74 -13.34 -24.68
C SER A 153 64.42 -14.80 -24.31
N CYS A 154 63.17 -15.22 -24.49
CA CYS A 154 62.74 -16.60 -24.19
C CYS A 154 63.43 -17.61 -25.11
N LEU A 155 63.74 -17.23 -26.36
CA LEU A 155 64.32 -18.13 -27.35
C LEU A 155 65.80 -18.47 -27.10
N GLU A 156 66.47 -17.76 -26.19
CA GLU A 156 67.82 -18.14 -25.74
C GLU A 156 67.83 -19.56 -25.13
N CYS A 157 66.79 -19.90 -24.38
CA CYS A 157 66.65 -21.23 -23.77
C CYS A 157 65.61 -22.12 -24.48
N HIS A 158 64.60 -21.53 -25.12
CA HIS A 158 63.45 -22.22 -25.70
C HIS A 158 63.40 -22.19 -27.24
N GLY A 159 64.39 -21.57 -27.88
CA GLY A 159 64.60 -21.59 -29.33
C GLY A 159 65.22 -22.91 -29.77
N ARG A 160 66.18 -22.88 -30.69
CA ARG A 160 66.83 -24.11 -31.19
C ARG A 160 67.65 -24.77 -30.09
N TYR A 161 67.77 -26.10 -30.16
CA TYR A 161 68.57 -26.86 -29.19
C TYR A 161 70.03 -26.42 -29.19
N GLU A 162 70.59 -26.10 -30.35
CA GLU A 162 71.99 -25.72 -30.54
C GLU A 162 72.33 -24.40 -29.84
N ASP A 163 71.37 -23.47 -29.79
CA ASP A 163 71.52 -22.15 -29.19
C ASP A 163 71.34 -22.16 -27.66
N ALA A 164 70.78 -23.25 -27.11
CA ALA A 164 70.47 -23.34 -25.68
C ALA A 164 71.74 -23.46 -24.81
N PRO A 165 71.77 -22.82 -23.63
CA PRO A 165 72.92 -22.88 -22.73
C PRO A 165 73.31 -24.31 -22.31
N PRO A 166 74.59 -24.57 -21.99
CA PRO A 166 75.07 -25.90 -21.63
C PRO A 166 74.27 -26.59 -20.52
N PHE A 167 73.92 -25.86 -19.45
CA PHE A 167 73.15 -26.41 -18.33
C PHE A 167 71.73 -26.85 -18.73
N VAL A 168 71.13 -26.19 -19.73
CA VAL A 168 69.81 -26.55 -20.27
C VAL A 168 69.92 -27.82 -21.10
N ARG A 169 70.91 -27.89 -22.01
CA ARG A 169 71.15 -29.07 -22.87
C ARG A 169 71.52 -30.32 -22.07
N ALA A 170 72.26 -30.15 -20.96
CA ALA A 170 72.59 -31.23 -20.04
C ALA A 170 71.35 -31.85 -19.38
N ARG A 171 70.27 -31.08 -19.20
CA ARG A 171 69.04 -31.51 -18.54
C ARG A 171 67.92 -31.93 -19.51
N PHE A 172 67.87 -31.32 -20.69
CA PHE A 172 66.83 -31.54 -21.68
C PHE A 172 67.44 -31.93 -23.04
N PRO A 173 67.33 -33.21 -23.45
CA PRO A 173 68.03 -33.73 -24.62
C PRO A 173 67.52 -33.12 -25.93
N LYS A 174 68.31 -33.30 -27.00
CA LYS A 174 67.91 -32.92 -28.36
C LYS A 174 66.61 -33.63 -28.73
N GLY A 175 65.64 -32.87 -29.28
CA GLY A 175 64.31 -33.37 -29.61
C GLY A 175 63.30 -33.29 -28.45
N HIS A 176 63.69 -32.84 -27.25
CA HIS A 176 62.72 -32.57 -26.19
C HIS A 176 61.70 -31.54 -26.69
N PHE A 177 60.42 -31.80 -26.43
CA PHE A 177 59.30 -31.01 -26.93
C PHE A 177 59.29 -29.54 -26.44
N SER A 178 60.24 -29.09 -25.61
CA SER A 178 60.27 -27.73 -25.03
C SER A 178 61.14 -26.72 -25.81
N TYR A 179 61.71 -27.13 -26.93
CA TYR A 179 62.56 -26.33 -27.84
C TYR A 179 61.86 -25.98 -29.16
N ASN A 180 62.30 -24.96 -29.88
CA ASN A 180 61.76 -24.49 -31.16
C ASN A 180 60.44 -23.73 -31.01
N TYR A 181 60.32 -22.91 -29.97
CA TYR A 181 59.30 -21.87 -29.92
C TYR A 181 59.62 -20.74 -30.90
N LYS A 182 58.59 -20.03 -31.37
CA LYS A 182 58.72 -18.82 -32.19
C LYS A 182 58.32 -17.58 -31.40
N VAL A 183 58.89 -16.42 -31.76
CA VAL A 183 58.46 -15.14 -31.19
C VAL A 183 56.97 -14.93 -31.49
N GLY A 184 56.19 -14.57 -30.48
CA GLY A 184 54.74 -14.41 -30.61
C GLY A 184 53.93 -15.71 -30.43
N GLU A 185 54.57 -16.85 -30.19
CA GLU A 185 53.91 -18.12 -29.85
C GLU A 185 53.52 -18.16 -28.37
N VAL A 186 52.39 -18.78 -28.02
CA VAL A 186 52.00 -18.98 -26.63
C VAL A 186 52.90 -20.03 -25.99
N ILE A 187 53.79 -19.61 -25.09
CA ILE A 187 54.75 -20.48 -24.38
C ILE A 187 54.12 -21.17 -23.16
N GLY A 188 53.03 -20.60 -22.64
CA GLY A 188 52.31 -21.13 -21.50
C GLY A 188 51.23 -20.17 -21.02
N ALA A 189 50.80 -20.33 -19.77
CA ALA A 189 49.89 -19.42 -19.09
C ALA A 189 50.16 -19.41 -17.58
N VAL A 190 49.78 -18.33 -16.91
CA VAL A 190 49.64 -18.31 -15.46
C VAL A 190 48.20 -18.67 -15.11
N SER A 191 48.01 -19.69 -14.28
CA SER A 191 46.72 -20.11 -13.74
C SER A 191 46.60 -19.66 -12.29
N VAL A 192 45.55 -18.91 -11.99
CA VAL A 192 45.14 -18.50 -10.64
C VAL A 192 43.84 -19.20 -10.30
N SER A 193 43.79 -19.86 -9.15
CA SER A 193 42.60 -20.54 -8.64
C SER A 193 42.24 -19.99 -7.27
N ILE A 194 40.96 -19.69 -7.08
CA ILE A 194 40.41 -19.12 -5.85
C ILE A 194 39.23 -20.01 -5.44
N PRO A 195 39.23 -20.65 -4.26
CA PRO A 195 38.09 -21.40 -3.78
C PRO A 195 36.87 -20.47 -3.68
N LEU A 196 35.75 -20.88 -4.30
CA LEU A 196 34.57 -20.05 -4.39
C LEU A 196 33.97 -19.78 -2.99
N ALA A 197 34.14 -20.72 -2.06
CA ALA A 197 33.73 -20.56 -0.68
C ALA A 197 34.44 -19.39 0.02
N ASP A 198 35.74 -19.20 -0.24
CA ASP A 198 36.50 -18.11 0.37
C ASP A 198 36.09 -16.76 -0.21
N LEU A 199 35.90 -16.70 -1.54
CA LEU A 199 35.42 -15.51 -2.25
C LEU A 199 34.06 -15.04 -1.72
N TYR A 200 33.13 -15.96 -1.47
CA TYR A 200 31.81 -15.63 -0.93
C TYR A 200 31.76 -15.51 0.59
N ARG A 201 32.71 -16.07 1.35
CA ARG A 201 32.72 -15.95 2.82
C ARG A 201 33.00 -14.51 3.24
N GLU A 202 33.97 -13.87 2.60
CA GLU A 202 34.27 -12.44 2.83
C GLU A 202 33.08 -11.58 2.41
N ALA A 203 32.54 -11.79 1.21
CA ALA A 203 31.35 -11.07 0.73
C ALA A 203 30.11 -11.32 1.59
N GLY A 204 29.92 -12.55 2.08
CA GLY A 204 28.71 -13.00 2.77
C GLY A 204 28.54 -12.41 4.19
N THR A 205 29.64 -12.02 4.85
CA THR A 205 29.54 -11.33 6.15
C THR A 205 28.94 -9.93 6.01
N ASN A 206 29.46 -9.14 5.06
CA ASN A 206 28.91 -7.82 4.74
C ASN A 206 27.49 -7.91 4.21
N PHE A 207 27.20 -8.90 3.36
CA PHE A 207 25.85 -9.12 2.83
C PHE A 207 24.82 -9.41 3.93
N ARG A 208 25.15 -10.22 4.94
CA ARG A 208 24.20 -10.51 6.05
C ARG A 208 23.88 -9.26 6.86
N LEU A 209 24.88 -8.45 7.18
CA LEU A 209 24.69 -7.21 7.92
C LEU A 209 23.87 -6.20 7.11
N ASP A 210 24.18 -6.07 5.82
CA ASP A 210 23.45 -5.22 4.89
C ASP A 210 21.98 -5.66 4.72
N LEU A 211 21.74 -6.98 4.61
CA LEU A 211 20.38 -7.53 4.57
C LEU A 211 19.62 -7.29 5.88
N ALA A 212 20.29 -7.46 7.03
CA ALA A 212 19.68 -7.24 8.35
C ALA A 212 19.30 -5.77 8.57
N THR A 213 20.22 -4.84 8.26
CA THR A 213 19.99 -3.39 8.40
C THR A 213 18.86 -2.92 7.48
N ARG A 214 18.87 -3.33 6.20
CA ARG A 214 17.78 -3.00 5.26
C ARG A 214 16.45 -3.62 5.66
N GLY A 215 16.47 -4.87 6.15
CA GLY A 215 15.28 -5.53 6.68
C GLY A 215 14.69 -4.78 7.87
N LEU A 216 15.53 -4.30 8.78
CA LEU A 216 15.11 -3.49 9.93
C LEU A 216 14.52 -2.14 9.49
N THR A 217 15.20 -1.41 8.59
CA THR A 217 14.68 -0.16 8.02
C THR A 217 13.34 -0.37 7.31
N PHE A 218 13.20 -1.48 6.59
CA PHE A 218 11.96 -1.84 5.90
C PHE A 218 10.81 -2.12 6.87
N CYS A 219 11.05 -2.90 7.93
CA CYS A 219 10.07 -3.13 8.99
C CYS A 219 9.64 -1.82 9.67
N LEU A 220 10.60 -0.91 9.92
CA LEU A 220 10.30 0.41 10.48
C LEU A 220 9.39 1.23 9.55
N ILE A 221 9.65 1.21 8.24
CA ILE A 221 8.80 1.90 7.25
C ILE A 221 7.36 1.34 7.27
N ILE A 222 7.19 0.01 7.31
CA ILE A 222 5.86 -0.62 7.41
C ILE A 222 5.13 -0.15 8.68
N LEU A 223 5.82 -0.16 9.82
CA LEU A 223 5.24 0.24 11.10
C LEU A 223 4.82 1.71 11.12
N VAL A 224 5.72 2.60 10.68
CA VAL A 224 5.45 4.05 10.63
C VAL A 224 4.35 4.37 9.64
N MET A 225 4.41 3.80 8.43
CA MET A 225 3.38 4.03 7.41
C MET A 225 2.01 3.49 7.88
N GLY A 226 1.98 2.29 8.47
CA GLY A 226 0.75 1.72 9.03
C GLY A 226 0.17 2.58 10.15
N PHE A 227 1.02 3.14 11.02
CA PHE A 227 0.60 4.08 12.06
C PHE A 227 0.03 5.39 11.48
N LEU A 228 0.72 5.98 10.50
CA LEU A 228 0.29 7.21 9.84
C LEU A 228 -1.07 7.01 9.17
N VAL A 229 -1.19 6.03 8.29
CA VAL A 229 -2.45 5.71 7.57
C VAL A 229 -3.59 5.46 8.55
N ARG A 230 -3.33 4.72 9.64
CA ARG A 230 -4.34 4.48 10.67
C ARG A 230 -4.85 5.78 11.28
N ARG A 231 -3.93 6.68 11.64
CA ARG A 231 -4.24 7.92 12.35
C ARG A 231 -4.83 9.00 11.43
N THR A 232 -4.38 9.09 10.17
CA THR A 232 -4.79 10.15 9.22
C THR A 232 -6.01 9.78 8.39
N ILE A 233 -6.22 8.50 8.06
CA ILE A 233 -7.29 8.06 7.15
C ILE A 233 -8.30 7.16 7.87
N ILE A 234 -7.84 6.06 8.49
CA ILE A 234 -8.74 4.99 8.97
C ILE A 234 -9.57 5.44 10.19
N ASP A 235 -8.94 6.05 11.19
CA ASP A 235 -9.63 6.43 12.42
C ASP A 235 -10.66 7.55 12.20
N PRO A 236 -10.40 8.61 11.41
CA PRO A 236 -11.42 9.60 11.04
C PRO A 236 -12.62 8.98 10.30
N LEU A 237 -12.38 8.13 9.30
CA LEU A 237 -13.46 7.46 8.55
C LEU A 237 -14.31 6.57 9.45
N ARG A 238 -13.69 5.86 10.41
CA ARG A 238 -14.41 5.08 11.41
C ARG A 238 -15.30 5.94 12.29
N LYS A 239 -14.86 7.14 12.68
CA LYS A 239 -15.68 8.07 13.48
C LYS A 239 -16.87 8.59 12.71
N VAL A 240 -16.69 8.97 11.44
CA VAL A 240 -17.80 9.39 10.56
C VAL A 240 -18.81 8.26 10.40
N SER A 241 -18.34 7.06 10.07
CA SER A 241 -19.21 5.88 9.94
C SER A 241 -19.97 5.57 11.24
N ALA A 242 -19.31 5.63 12.40
CA ALA A 242 -19.96 5.38 13.68
C ALA A 242 -21.00 6.46 14.03
N SER A 243 -20.71 7.72 13.73
CA SER A 243 -21.63 8.83 13.95
C SER A 243 -22.88 8.70 13.07
N ILE A 244 -22.72 8.34 11.79
CA ILE A 244 -23.87 8.05 10.91
C ILE A 244 -24.77 6.97 11.51
N THR A 245 -24.19 5.84 11.95
CA THR A 245 -24.96 4.75 12.58
C THR A 245 -25.69 5.22 13.85
N HIS A 246 -25.03 6.02 14.69
CA HIS A 246 -25.62 6.57 15.91
C HIS A 246 -26.82 7.47 15.60
N VAL A 247 -26.68 8.37 14.63
CA VAL A 247 -27.74 9.31 14.23
C VAL A 247 -28.93 8.57 13.64
N THR A 248 -28.69 7.57 12.77
CA THR A 248 -29.79 6.77 12.19
C THR A 248 -30.56 5.96 13.23
N ALA A 249 -29.94 5.60 14.35
CA ALA A 249 -30.56 4.83 15.42
C ALA A 249 -31.28 5.70 16.46
N THR A 250 -30.75 6.90 16.74
CA THR A 250 -31.22 7.75 17.85
C THR A 250 -31.99 8.99 17.40
N GLY A 251 -31.86 9.41 16.14
CA GLY A 251 -32.35 10.71 15.67
C GLY A 251 -31.63 11.92 16.30
N SER A 252 -30.55 11.70 17.06
CA SER A 252 -29.79 12.78 17.69
C SER A 252 -28.82 13.41 16.69
N PHE A 253 -29.06 14.66 16.32
CA PHE A 253 -28.20 15.39 15.39
C PHE A 253 -27.14 16.26 16.07
N GLY A 254 -26.95 16.16 17.39
CA GLY A 254 -26.07 17.07 18.15
C GLY A 254 -24.58 16.74 18.11
N ASP A 255 -24.23 15.49 17.83
CA ASP A 255 -22.82 15.05 17.86
C ASP A 255 -22.03 15.67 16.70
N ARG A 256 -20.83 16.19 17.01
CA ARG A 256 -19.91 16.78 16.01
C ARG A 256 -18.57 16.08 16.04
N ILE A 257 -18.02 15.85 14.86
CA ILE A 257 -16.70 15.24 14.72
C ILE A 257 -15.66 16.36 14.61
N PRO A 258 -14.62 16.37 15.45
CA PRO A 258 -13.60 17.42 15.40
C PRO A 258 -12.82 17.35 14.08
N GLN A 259 -12.80 18.45 13.35
CA GLN A 259 -12.01 18.58 12.12
C GLN A 259 -10.54 18.80 12.48
N ARG A 260 -9.73 17.75 12.36
CA ARG A 260 -8.29 17.79 12.67
C ARG A 260 -7.40 18.00 11.44
N SER A 261 -7.94 17.79 10.25
CA SER A 261 -7.21 17.90 9.00
C SER A 261 -7.87 18.89 8.04
N ARG A 262 -7.08 19.41 7.10
CA ARG A 262 -7.50 20.30 6.00
C ARG A 262 -7.37 19.61 4.63
N ASP A 263 -7.22 18.29 4.64
CA ASP A 263 -7.22 17.43 3.46
C ASP A 263 -8.65 17.03 3.07
N GLU A 264 -8.79 16.14 2.08
CA GLU A 264 -10.07 15.60 1.61
C GLU A 264 -10.87 14.90 2.73
N ILE A 265 -10.17 14.34 3.73
CA ILE A 265 -10.83 13.74 4.91
C ILE A 265 -11.37 14.85 5.83
N GLY A 266 -10.64 15.94 5.97
CA GLY A 266 -11.08 17.16 6.64
C GLY A 266 -12.31 17.78 6.00
N GLU A 267 -12.32 17.90 4.67
CA GLU A 267 -13.46 18.40 3.90
C GLU A 267 -14.70 17.50 4.04
N LEU A 268 -14.51 16.18 4.00
CA LEU A 268 -15.59 15.22 4.25
C LEU A 268 -16.19 15.39 5.66
N VAL A 269 -15.34 15.57 6.68
CA VAL A 269 -15.81 15.81 8.05
C VAL A 269 -16.56 17.15 8.15
N ALA A 270 -16.07 18.20 7.48
CA ALA A 270 -16.74 19.50 7.45
C ALA A 270 -18.12 19.41 6.77
N ALA A 271 -18.20 18.77 5.60
CA ALA A 271 -19.45 18.54 4.88
C ALA A 271 -20.44 17.71 5.71
N PHE A 272 -19.96 16.65 6.38
CA PHE A 272 -20.79 15.86 7.29
C PHE A 272 -21.33 16.69 8.45
N ASN A 273 -20.48 17.47 9.13
CA ASN A 273 -20.93 18.33 10.22
C ASN A 273 -21.92 19.40 9.75
N GLY A 274 -21.76 19.96 8.55
CA GLY A 274 -22.70 20.92 7.96
C GLY A 274 -24.07 20.30 7.68
N MET A 275 -24.10 19.07 7.14
CA MET A 275 -25.35 18.32 6.97
C MET A 275 -26.02 18.04 8.32
N MET A 276 -25.26 17.68 9.36
CA MET A 276 -25.77 17.46 10.70
C MET A 276 -26.35 18.74 11.32
N GLU A 277 -25.75 19.90 11.06
CA GLU A 277 -26.25 21.21 11.48
C GLU A 277 -27.54 21.59 10.77
N GLU A 278 -27.63 21.38 9.44
CA GLU A 278 -28.85 21.66 8.69
C GLU A 278 -30.02 20.75 9.14
N LEU A 279 -29.74 19.48 9.42
CA LEU A 279 -30.74 18.53 9.92
C LEU A 279 -31.23 18.90 11.33
N ASP A 280 -30.31 19.27 12.24
CA ASP A 280 -30.67 19.73 13.58
C ASP A 280 -31.52 21.00 13.51
N LEU A 281 -31.12 21.96 12.67
CA LEU A 281 -31.86 23.21 12.46
C LEU A 281 -33.27 22.93 11.90
N LYS A 282 -33.40 22.12 10.86
CA LYS A 282 -34.71 21.78 10.27
C LYS A 282 -35.61 21.04 11.26
N THR A 283 -35.03 20.15 12.07
CA THR A 283 -35.78 19.43 13.11
C THR A 283 -36.28 20.39 14.18
N ARG A 284 -35.44 21.32 14.65
CA ARG A 284 -35.84 22.36 15.62
C ARG A 284 -36.88 23.32 15.06
N GLN A 285 -36.69 23.83 13.83
CA GLN A 285 -37.66 24.70 13.18
C GLN A 285 -39.03 24.02 13.01
N ARG A 286 -39.03 22.73 12.69
CA ARG A 286 -40.27 21.95 12.61
C ARG A 286 -40.95 21.85 13.97
N MET A 287 -40.21 21.51 15.03
CA MET A 287 -40.76 21.45 16.40
C MET A 287 -41.29 22.82 16.86
N GLU A 288 -40.52 23.90 16.66
CA GLU A 288 -40.95 25.26 16.99
C GLU A 288 -42.20 25.69 16.21
N SER A 289 -42.30 25.30 14.93
CA SER A 289 -43.49 25.57 14.12
C SER A 289 -44.71 24.78 14.60
N GLU A 290 -44.53 23.51 14.98
CA GLU A 290 -45.59 22.67 15.54
C GLU A 290 -46.08 23.22 16.90
N ASP A 291 -45.16 23.64 17.77
CA ASP A 291 -45.47 24.27 19.06
C ASP A 291 -46.14 25.63 18.89
N ARG A 292 -45.66 26.47 17.96
CA ARG A 292 -46.30 27.75 17.64
C ARG A 292 -47.72 27.53 17.13
N TYR A 293 -47.93 26.60 16.20
CA TYR A 293 -49.25 26.26 15.69
C TYR A 293 -50.18 25.78 16.83
N ARG A 294 -49.69 24.88 17.68
CA ARG A 294 -50.44 24.40 18.85
C ARG A 294 -50.83 25.55 19.78
N ASN A 295 -49.89 26.44 20.11
CA ASN A 295 -50.15 27.56 21.01
C ASN A 295 -51.18 28.55 20.43
N VAL A 296 -51.12 28.85 19.12
CA VAL A 296 -52.11 29.72 18.47
C VAL A 296 -53.52 29.13 18.57
N LEU A 297 -53.67 27.81 18.35
CA LEU A 297 -54.97 27.15 18.51
C LEU A 297 -55.48 27.20 19.95
N GLU A 298 -54.60 26.95 20.93
CA GLU A 298 -54.95 26.96 22.36
C GLU A 298 -55.29 28.36 22.91
N MET A 299 -54.70 29.42 22.35
CA MET A 299 -54.95 30.81 22.76
C MET A 299 -56.18 31.46 22.11
N ALA A 300 -56.81 30.81 21.12
CA ALA A 300 -57.98 31.37 20.44
C ALA A 300 -59.15 31.58 21.43
N GLN A 301 -59.88 32.69 21.29
CA GLN A 301 -61.03 33.01 22.14
C GLN A 301 -62.32 32.27 21.74
N SER A 302 -62.33 31.69 20.54
CA SER A 302 -63.42 30.84 20.04
C SER A 302 -63.06 29.37 20.24
N ALA A 303 -64.08 28.53 20.43
CA ALA A 303 -63.91 27.09 20.44
C ALA A 303 -63.57 26.62 19.01
N ILE A 304 -62.42 25.96 18.86
CA ILE A 304 -61.97 25.44 17.57
C ILE A 304 -61.91 23.93 17.67
N VAL A 305 -62.61 23.27 16.76
CA VAL A 305 -62.57 21.82 16.61
C VAL A 305 -62.32 21.42 15.17
N THR A 306 -61.50 20.39 14.98
CA THR A 306 -61.32 19.75 13.67
C THR A 306 -61.78 18.30 13.75
N PHE A 307 -62.52 17.85 12.76
CA PHE A 307 -63.10 16.51 12.71
C PHE A 307 -63.06 15.91 11.29
N LEU A 308 -63.17 14.58 11.23
CA LEU A 308 -63.27 13.80 9.99
C LEU A 308 -64.70 13.85 9.43
N ALA A 309 -64.92 13.40 8.19
CA ALA A 309 -66.24 13.37 7.55
C ALA A 309 -67.31 12.61 8.37
N ASP A 310 -66.92 11.57 9.12
CA ASP A 310 -67.77 10.81 10.03
C ASP A 310 -68.11 11.54 11.35
N GLY A 311 -67.62 12.77 11.51
CA GLY A 311 -67.81 13.63 12.68
C GLY A 311 -66.77 13.43 13.77
N LYS A 312 -65.82 12.50 13.63
CA LYS A 312 -64.86 12.19 14.68
C LYS A 312 -63.88 13.34 14.92
N LEU A 313 -63.87 13.87 16.13
CA LEU A 313 -62.99 14.97 16.56
C LEU A 313 -61.53 14.50 16.65
N ILE A 314 -60.62 15.25 16.01
CA ILE A 314 -59.18 15.01 15.96
C ILE A 314 -58.36 16.14 16.57
N ILE A 315 -58.90 17.35 16.63
CA ILE A 315 -58.29 18.52 17.27
C ILE A 315 -59.40 19.25 18.04
N ALA A 316 -59.11 19.63 19.27
CA ALA A 316 -59.94 20.50 20.09
C ALA A 316 -59.02 21.41 20.92
N ASN A 317 -59.28 22.71 20.94
CA ASN A 317 -58.57 23.66 21.80
C ASN A 317 -59.25 23.79 23.18
N ARG A 318 -58.61 24.49 24.11
CA ARG A 318 -59.13 24.74 25.45
C ARG A 318 -60.55 25.35 25.47
N ARG A 319 -60.87 26.27 24.56
CA ARG A 319 -62.22 26.85 24.49
C ARG A 319 -63.29 25.83 24.09
N ALA A 320 -62.94 24.83 23.28
CA ALA A 320 -63.85 23.73 23.00
C ALA A 320 -64.11 22.87 24.24
N GLU A 321 -63.12 22.64 25.11
CA GLU A 321 -63.33 21.95 26.40
C GLU A 321 -64.35 22.70 27.26
N GLU A 322 -64.22 24.04 27.33
CA GLU A 322 -65.13 24.90 28.08
C GLU A 322 -66.55 24.90 27.48
N LEU A 323 -66.68 25.00 26.15
CA LEU A 323 -67.97 25.04 25.44
C LEU A 323 -68.73 23.70 25.51
N PHE A 324 -68.05 22.57 25.31
CA PHE A 324 -68.69 21.25 25.34
C PHE A 324 -68.75 20.64 26.75
N GLY A 325 -67.99 21.19 27.70
CA GLY A 325 -67.97 20.78 29.10
C GLY A 325 -67.24 19.46 29.36
N LEU A 326 -66.36 19.03 28.45
CA LEU A 326 -65.58 17.79 28.53
C LEU A 326 -64.08 18.07 28.45
N PRO A 327 -63.24 17.30 29.17
CA PRO A 327 -61.80 17.38 28.98
C PRO A 327 -61.41 16.89 27.58
N LYS A 328 -60.33 17.45 27.03
CA LYS A 328 -59.82 17.19 25.68
C LYS A 328 -59.58 15.70 25.42
N GLY A 329 -59.15 14.96 26.43
CA GLY A 329 -58.96 13.51 26.34
C GLY A 329 -60.24 12.72 26.02
N GLU A 330 -61.40 13.23 26.43
CA GLU A 330 -62.72 12.62 26.16
C GLU A 330 -63.39 13.23 24.91
N LEU A 331 -63.08 14.49 24.58
CA LEU A 331 -63.54 15.12 23.33
C LEU A 331 -62.89 14.52 22.10
N LEU A 332 -61.58 14.22 22.16
CA LEU A 332 -60.86 13.62 21.04
C LEU A 332 -61.37 12.19 20.81
N GLY A 333 -61.88 11.94 19.59
CA GLY A 333 -62.52 10.68 19.22
C GLY A 333 -64.04 10.65 19.40
N ALA A 334 -64.64 11.59 20.14
CA ALA A 334 -66.09 11.79 20.15
C ALA A 334 -66.57 12.36 18.81
N THR A 335 -67.86 12.21 18.51
CA THR A 335 -68.45 12.75 17.28
C THR A 335 -69.03 14.14 17.53
N ILE A 336 -68.72 15.11 16.66
CA ILE A 336 -69.26 16.48 16.78
C ILE A 336 -70.80 16.50 16.71
N TYR A 337 -71.39 15.53 16.01
CA TYR A 337 -72.84 15.43 15.80
C TYR A 337 -73.64 15.20 17.09
N THR A 338 -73.03 14.68 18.17
CA THR A 338 -73.75 14.51 19.46
C THR A 338 -73.97 15.82 20.19
N PHE A 339 -73.17 16.84 19.87
CA PHE A 339 -73.23 18.16 20.51
C PHE A 339 -74.06 19.16 19.70
N LEU A 340 -74.50 18.80 18.49
CA LEU A 340 -75.34 19.66 17.66
C LEU A 340 -76.82 19.36 17.89
N ALA A 341 -77.64 20.38 18.14
CA ALA A 341 -79.09 20.21 18.23
C ALA A 341 -79.74 19.88 16.88
N ASP A 342 -79.14 20.32 15.77
CA ASP A 342 -79.48 19.97 14.38
C ASP A 342 -78.30 19.22 13.75
N SER A 343 -78.15 17.95 14.14
CA SER A 343 -77.04 17.10 13.69
C SER A 343 -77.21 16.62 12.25
N ASP A 344 -78.44 16.40 11.81
CA ASP A 344 -78.77 15.93 10.46
C ASP A 344 -78.47 17.00 9.41
N GLY A 345 -78.81 18.28 9.66
CA GLY A 345 -78.54 19.36 8.70
C GLY A 345 -77.05 19.59 8.43
N VAL A 346 -76.20 19.47 9.46
CA VAL A 346 -74.74 19.62 9.30
C VAL A 346 -74.14 18.37 8.64
N ARG A 347 -74.60 17.18 9.02
CA ARG A 347 -74.16 15.92 8.41
C ARG A 347 -74.51 15.86 6.92
N ASP A 348 -75.74 16.21 6.57
CA ASP A 348 -76.21 16.22 5.18
C ASP A 348 -75.51 17.31 4.36
N GLY A 349 -75.24 18.47 4.95
CA GLY A 349 -74.47 19.54 4.31
C GLY A 349 -73.02 19.14 4.01
N ILE A 350 -72.36 18.42 4.94
CA ILE A 350 -71.03 17.85 4.72
C ILE A 350 -71.07 16.76 3.66
N ALA A 351 -72.08 15.88 3.69
CA ALA A 351 -72.25 14.82 2.69
C ALA A 351 -72.53 15.37 1.29
N ALA A 352 -73.32 16.44 1.17
CA ALA A 352 -73.54 17.16 -0.09
C ALA A 352 -72.23 17.78 -0.59
N TYR A 353 -71.51 18.52 0.26
CA TYR A 353 -70.21 19.10 -0.08
C TYR A 353 -69.21 18.06 -0.59
N LEU A 354 -69.17 16.86 -0.01
CA LEU A 354 -68.30 15.78 -0.46
C LEU A 354 -68.72 15.16 -1.81
N ARG A 355 -70.01 15.21 -2.19
CA ARG A 355 -70.52 14.63 -3.44
C ARG A 355 -70.33 15.54 -4.65
N ASP A 356 -70.66 16.82 -4.53
CA ASP A 356 -70.73 17.75 -5.67
C ASP A 356 -70.00 19.08 -5.44
N GLY A 357 -69.34 19.25 -4.29
CA GLY A 357 -68.67 20.50 -3.92
C GLY A 357 -69.63 21.62 -3.54
N THR A 358 -70.94 21.35 -3.51
CA THR A 358 -71.99 22.30 -3.14
C THR A 358 -72.62 21.88 -1.81
N GLY A 359 -72.23 22.57 -0.75
CA GLY A 359 -72.86 22.42 0.55
C GLY A 359 -72.82 23.75 1.25
N GLY A 360 -73.99 24.41 1.38
CA GLY A 360 -74.12 25.73 2.00
C GLY A 360 -73.75 25.80 3.49
N VAL A 361 -73.25 24.70 4.05
CA VAL A 361 -72.74 24.64 5.43
C VAL A 361 -71.23 24.92 5.49
N VAL A 362 -70.49 24.69 4.39
CA VAL A 362 -69.04 24.89 4.33
C VAL A 362 -68.75 26.23 3.66
N GLY A 363 -68.08 27.14 4.39
CA GLY A 363 -67.77 28.50 3.93
C GLY A 363 -68.77 29.58 4.36
N GLU A 364 -69.91 29.20 4.96
CA GLU A 364 -70.88 30.13 5.54
C GLU A 364 -70.79 30.14 7.07
N THR A 365 -71.13 31.28 7.68
CA THR A 365 -71.29 31.38 9.15
C THR A 365 -72.76 31.23 9.47
N THR A 366 -73.12 30.17 10.20
CA THR A 366 -74.51 29.88 10.57
C THR A 366 -74.70 29.89 12.08
N SER A 367 -75.82 30.45 12.56
CA SER A 367 -76.18 30.32 13.98
C SER A 367 -76.64 28.90 14.27
N ARG A 368 -76.06 28.26 15.29
CA ARG A 368 -76.33 26.88 15.66
C ARG A 368 -76.43 26.74 17.17
N LYS A 369 -77.29 25.83 17.63
CA LYS A 369 -77.43 25.49 19.04
C LYS A 369 -76.55 24.29 19.38
N ILE A 370 -75.56 24.51 20.23
CA ILE A 370 -74.68 23.48 20.79
C ILE A 370 -75.26 23.00 22.12
N ARG A 371 -75.21 21.70 22.35
CA ARG A 371 -75.56 21.05 23.60
C ARG A 371 -74.28 20.61 24.32
N ASP A 372 -74.07 21.11 25.53
CA ASP A 372 -73.01 20.63 26.40
C ASP A 372 -73.36 19.28 27.05
N VAL A 373 -72.40 18.62 27.70
CA VAL A 373 -72.65 17.32 28.37
C VAL A 373 -73.57 17.37 29.59
N ARG A 374 -73.83 18.56 30.14
CA ARG A 374 -74.79 18.77 31.24
C ARG A 374 -76.20 19.06 30.73
N GLY A 375 -76.40 19.07 29.40
CA GLY A 375 -77.67 19.34 28.75
C GLY A 375 -77.97 20.83 28.54
N GLY A 376 -77.03 21.72 28.85
CA GLY A 376 -77.13 23.16 28.56
C GLY A 376 -77.10 23.41 27.06
N ILE A 377 -77.96 24.31 26.58
CA ILE A 377 -78.02 24.69 25.16
C ILE A 377 -77.47 26.10 25.01
N THR A 378 -76.36 26.23 24.29
CA THR A 378 -75.71 27.51 23.98
C THR A 378 -75.84 27.79 22.49
N GLU A 379 -76.29 28.98 22.13
CA GLU A 379 -76.32 29.43 20.74
C GLU A 379 -74.96 30.02 20.35
N VAL A 380 -74.37 29.49 19.28
CA VAL A 380 -73.05 29.89 18.79
C VAL A 380 -73.10 30.16 17.30
N GLU A 381 -72.31 31.12 16.85
CA GLU A 381 -71.98 31.25 15.44
C GLU A 381 -70.95 30.20 15.08
N MET A 382 -71.30 29.31 14.14
CA MET A 382 -70.43 28.28 13.62
C MET A 382 -69.97 28.64 12.21
N ALA A 383 -68.67 28.85 12.05
CA ALA A 383 -68.02 28.94 10.75
C ALA A 383 -67.31 27.61 10.46
N LEU A 384 -67.74 26.91 9.41
CA LEU A 384 -67.18 25.62 9.02
C LEU A 384 -66.28 25.80 7.80
N SER A 385 -65.02 25.43 7.93
CA SER A 385 -64.04 25.40 6.84
C SER A 385 -63.57 23.98 6.59
N VAL A 386 -63.07 23.73 5.38
CA VAL A 386 -62.51 22.42 5.01
C VAL A 386 -61.08 22.59 4.51
N SER A 387 -60.19 21.74 5.01
CA SER A 387 -58.83 21.61 4.51
C SER A 387 -58.73 20.34 3.66
N ARG A 388 -58.35 20.52 2.39
CA ARG A 388 -58.05 19.40 1.49
C ARG A 388 -56.59 18.98 1.72
N SER A 389 -56.38 18.00 2.59
CA SER A 389 -55.10 17.29 2.69
C SER A 389 -55.11 16.04 1.81
N ASP A 390 -53.92 15.54 1.43
CA ASP A 390 -53.74 14.38 0.52
C ASP A 390 -54.31 13.04 1.02
N HIS A 391 -54.92 12.98 2.21
CA HIS A 391 -55.40 11.73 2.81
C HIS A 391 -56.91 11.70 3.03
N ASN A 392 -57.46 12.60 3.84
CA ASN A 392 -58.90 12.74 4.07
C ASN A 392 -59.27 14.23 4.26
N PRO A 393 -60.47 14.66 3.83
CA PRO A 393 -60.94 16.01 4.07
C PRO A 393 -61.12 16.23 5.58
N LEU A 394 -60.48 17.28 6.09
CA LEU A 394 -60.60 17.69 7.48
C LEU A 394 -61.52 18.90 7.57
N PHE A 395 -62.53 18.82 8.41
CA PHE A 395 -63.48 19.91 8.65
C PHE A 395 -63.11 20.62 9.95
N THR A 396 -62.86 21.91 9.88
CA THR A 396 -62.57 22.76 11.04
C THR A 396 -63.76 23.67 11.30
N ALA A 397 -64.42 23.51 12.45
CA ALA A 397 -65.46 24.41 12.93
C ALA A 397 -64.88 25.38 13.96
N ILE A 398 -65.11 26.68 13.72
CA ILE A 398 -64.87 27.75 14.68
C ILE A 398 -66.23 28.14 15.24
N LEU A 399 -66.38 27.98 16.56
CA LEU A 399 -67.61 28.20 17.31
C LEU A 399 -67.41 29.42 18.21
N ARG A 400 -68.19 30.47 17.99
CA ARG A 400 -68.13 31.71 18.76
C ARG A 400 -69.44 31.93 19.50
N GLU A 401 -69.37 32.04 20.82
CA GLU A 401 -70.52 32.41 21.65
C GLU A 401 -70.92 33.86 21.42
N HIS A 402 -72.22 34.11 21.39
CA HIS A 402 -72.77 35.46 21.29
C HIS A 402 -72.74 36.13 22.67
N ASN A 403 -71.62 36.76 23.03
CA ASN A 403 -71.59 37.63 24.21
C ASN A 403 -72.37 38.90 23.89
N GLN A 404 -73.59 39.01 24.44
CA GLN A 404 -74.25 40.29 24.62
C GLN A 404 -73.38 41.14 25.57
N HIS A 405 -72.46 41.92 25.01
CA HIS A 405 -71.88 43.02 25.76
C HIS A 405 -72.99 44.03 26.04
N THR A 406 -73.52 44.00 27.26
CA THR A 406 -74.17 45.13 27.89
C THR A 406 -73.17 46.29 27.88
N ALA A 407 -73.42 47.26 27.01
CA ALA A 407 -72.85 48.58 27.10
C ALA A 407 -73.27 49.18 28.46
N TYR A 408 -72.30 49.59 29.27
CA TYR A 408 -72.50 50.52 30.37
C TYR A 408 -71.91 51.87 30.00
#